data_AF-A0A9Q4AEQ8-F1
#
_entry.id   AF-A0A9Q4AEQ8-F1
#
_cell.length_a   1.000
_cell.length_b   1.000
_cell.length_c   1.000
_cell.angle_alpha   90.00
_cell.angle_beta   90.00
_cell.angle_gamma   90.00
#
_symmetry.space_group_name_H-M   'P 1'
#
loop_
_entity.id
_entity.type
_entity.pdbx_description
1 polymer ?
#
loop_
_entity_poly.entity_id
_entity_poly.type
_entity_poly.pdbx_seq_one_letter_code
_entity_poly.pdbx_strand_id
1 'polypeptide(L)'
;IWAIHPTPKEVGFSPLAVIKDLRKLNFSINQIKAYLEDRNINTTIELMEKEIDLIEKEIMPLVLLKKDLEKKVKVLKDFQKIDDYEKIKIEKIAARKIIFIEESMSKEEEVDLAFRKLEARNDSKLFLFANKDMGVFIEEESMKKGDYTVYENAFFFVDDNEEKYNTILPEGYFATLVYKGGYEKSQPLFEKMMEFIIG
;
A
#
# COMPACT_ATOMS: atom_id res chain seq x y z
N ILE A 1 17.03 -50.78 42.23
CA ILE A 1 17.17 -49.33 42.52
C ILE A 1 16.12 -48.63 41.68
N TRP A 2 14.98 -48.27 42.28
CA TRP A 2 13.89 -47.60 41.57
C TRP A 2 14.21 -46.10 41.50
N ALA A 3 14.53 -45.59 40.32
CA ALA A 3 14.70 -44.17 40.08
C ALA A 3 13.30 -43.56 39.88
N ILE A 4 12.80 -42.90 40.92
CA ILE A 4 11.61 -42.06 40.84
C ILE A 4 12.00 -40.84 40.03
N HIS A 5 11.57 -40.76 38.77
CA HIS A 5 11.60 -39.50 38.04
C HIS A 5 10.58 -38.56 38.69
N PRO A 6 10.98 -37.41 39.24
CA PRO A 6 10.01 -36.43 39.70
C PRO A 6 9.22 -35.92 38.49
N THR A 7 7.90 -36.07 38.54
CA THR A 7 7.01 -35.36 37.63
C THR A 7 7.19 -33.86 37.84
N PRO A 8 7.31 -33.04 36.77
CA PRO A 8 7.50 -31.60 36.92
C PRO A 8 6.17 -31.00 37.41
N LYS A 9 6.00 -30.89 38.73
CA LYS A 9 4.79 -30.26 39.28
C LYS A 9 4.86 -28.74 39.31
N GLU A 10 6.03 -28.12 39.27
CA GLU A 10 6.10 -26.66 39.37
C GLU A 10 7.28 -26.10 38.56
N VAL A 11 7.00 -25.54 37.39
CA VAL A 11 7.92 -24.62 36.73
C VAL A 11 7.85 -23.30 37.51
N GLY A 12 8.68 -23.19 38.55
CA GLY A 12 8.68 -22.07 39.51
C GLY A 12 9.22 -20.76 38.93
N PHE A 13 8.46 -20.10 38.06
CA PHE A 13 8.60 -18.67 37.79
C PHE A 13 7.78 -17.88 38.82
N SER A 14 8.38 -16.83 39.40
CA SER A 14 7.67 -15.90 40.28
C SER A 14 6.43 -15.34 39.56
N PRO A 15 5.25 -15.27 40.21
CA PRO A 15 4.04 -14.69 39.60
C PRO A 15 4.26 -13.29 39.02
N LEU A 16 5.13 -12.49 39.63
CA LEU A 16 5.50 -11.16 39.13
C LEU A 16 6.30 -11.21 37.82
N ALA A 17 7.18 -12.20 37.66
CA ALA A 17 7.93 -12.39 36.41
C ALA A 17 6.98 -12.80 35.28
N VAL A 18 6.06 -13.73 35.56
CA VAL A 18 5.02 -14.18 34.63
C VAL A 18 4.11 -13.01 34.22
N ILE A 19 3.62 -12.22 35.18
CA ILE A 19 2.79 -11.04 34.88
C ILE A 19 3.55 -10.05 34.00
N LYS A 20 4.84 -9.81 34.29
CA LYS A 20 5.68 -8.88 33.52
C LYS A 20 5.85 -9.34 32.07
N ASP A 21 6.08 -10.63 31.86
CA ASP A 21 6.28 -11.16 30.52
C ASP A 21 4.96 -11.23 29.73
N LEU A 22 3.86 -11.63 30.34
CA LEU A 22 2.53 -11.60 29.70
C LEU A 22 2.07 -10.17 29.37
N ARG A 23 2.43 -9.17 30.19
CA ARG A 23 2.13 -7.76 29.89
C ARG A 23 2.91 -7.23 28.69
N LYS A 24 4.15 -7.66 28.46
CA LYS A 24 4.92 -7.30 27.24
C LYS A 24 4.28 -7.86 25.97
N LEU A 25 3.53 -8.95 26.11
CA LEU A 25 2.81 -9.63 25.05
C LEU A 25 1.36 -9.11 24.90
N ASN A 26 1.05 -7.93 25.44
CA ASN A 26 -0.26 -7.27 25.33
C ASN A 26 -1.47 -8.05 25.91
N PHE A 27 -1.25 -9.01 26.82
CA PHE A 27 -2.38 -9.61 27.54
C PHE A 27 -3.12 -8.59 28.41
N SER A 28 -4.44 -8.73 28.40
CA SER A 28 -5.31 -8.05 29.35
C SER A 28 -5.14 -8.62 30.76
N ILE A 29 -5.45 -7.80 31.76
CA ILE A 29 -5.39 -8.19 33.19
C ILE A 29 -6.28 -9.41 33.46
N ASN A 30 -7.43 -9.53 32.79
CA ASN A 30 -8.36 -10.64 32.95
C ASN A 30 -7.77 -11.97 32.45
N GLN A 31 -7.06 -11.95 31.32
CA GLN A 31 -6.41 -13.16 30.79
C GLN A 31 -5.23 -13.60 31.67
N ILE A 32 -4.46 -12.64 32.19
CA ILE A 32 -3.37 -12.92 33.14
C ILE A 32 -3.93 -13.55 34.41
N LYS A 33 -5.05 -13.03 34.93
CA LYS A 33 -5.70 -13.56 36.13
C LYS A 33 -6.20 -14.99 35.91
N ALA A 34 -6.91 -15.25 34.82
CA ALA A 34 -7.42 -16.58 34.48
C ALA A 34 -6.29 -17.62 34.36
N TYR A 35 -5.16 -17.25 33.75
CA TYR A 35 -4.01 -18.13 33.64
C TYR A 35 -3.32 -18.41 34.99
N LEU A 36 -3.24 -17.41 35.89
CA LEU A 36 -2.68 -17.59 37.22
C LEU A 36 -3.55 -18.49 38.12
N GLU A 37 -4.87 -18.53 37.88
CA GLU A 37 -5.83 -19.32 38.67
C GLU A 37 -5.85 -20.81 38.29
N ASP A 38 -5.60 -21.17 37.03
CA ASP A 38 -5.56 -22.57 36.53
C ASP A 38 -4.19 -22.96 35.94
N ARG A 39 -3.12 -22.49 36.61
CA ARG A 39 -1.76 -22.66 36.10
C ARG A 39 -1.31 -24.12 36.20
N ASN A 40 -1.16 -24.76 35.04
CA ASN A 40 -0.55 -26.07 34.88
C ASN A 40 0.25 -26.12 33.56
N ILE A 41 0.95 -27.24 33.31
CA ILE A 41 1.80 -27.37 32.12
C ILE A 41 0.99 -27.22 30.82
N ASN A 42 -0.20 -27.83 30.75
CA ASN A 42 -1.03 -27.80 29.54
C ASN A 42 -1.54 -26.37 29.29
N THR A 43 -2.06 -25.69 30.31
CA THR A 43 -2.53 -24.30 30.17
C THR A 43 -1.39 -23.31 29.87
N THR A 44 -0.15 -23.64 30.26
CA THR A 44 1.04 -22.87 29.86
C THR A 44 1.39 -23.09 28.39
N ILE A 45 1.31 -24.33 27.89
CA ILE A 45 1.56 -24.65 26.48
C ILE A 45 0.52 -23.98 25.59
N GLU A 46 -0.77 -24.12 25.91
CA GLU A 46 -1.87 -23.49 25.15
C GLU A 46 -1.72 -21.97 25.08
N LEU A 47 -1.26 -21.35 26.17
CA LEU A 47 -0.96 -19.92 26.21
C LEU A 47 0.17 -19.56 25.24
N MET A 48 1.27 -20.32 25.26
CA MET A 48 2.42 -20.07 24.38
C MET A 48 2.07 -20.27 22.91
N GLU A 49 1.29 -21.30 22.56
CA GLU A 49 0.83 -21.54 21.18
C GLU A 49 -0.05 -20.39 20.68
N LYS A 50 -0.99 -19.93 21.50
CA LYS A 50 -1.82 -18.76 21.17
C LYS A 50 -0.99 -17.50 20.93
N GLU A 51 0.10 -17.32 21.66
CA GLU A 51 1.00 -16.18 21.46
C GLU A 51 1.81 -16.28 20.18
N ILE A 52 2.28 -17.47 19.84
CA ILE A 52 2.92 -17.72 18.55
C ILE A 52 1.95 -17.34 17.42
N ASP A 53 0.70 -17.79 17.50
CA ASP A 53 -0.33 -17.45 16.50
C ASP A 53 -0.59 -15.93 16.39
N LEU A 54 -0.59 -15.20 17.51
CA LEU A 54 -0.77 -13.75 17.50
C LEU A 54 0.44 -13.04 16.87
N ILE A 55 1.65 -13.48 17.18
CA ILE A 55 2.88 -12.96 16.57
C ILE A 55 2.86 -13.21 15.06
N GLU A 56 2.49 -14.41 14.62
CA GLU A 56 2.39 -14.73 13.19
C GLU A 56 1.39 -13.84 12.46
N LYS A 57 0.24 -13.56 13.09
CA LYS A 57 -0.77 -12.63 12.56
C LYS A 57 -0.26 -11.19 12.43
N GLU A 58 0.64 -10.74 13.29
CA GLU A 58 1.29 -9.42 13.20
C GLU A 58 2.44 -9.40 12.18
N ILE A 59 3.17 -10.51 12.01
CA ILE A 59 4.25 -10.63 11.02
C ILE A 59 3.71 -10.46 9.60
N MET A 60 2.56 -11.07 9.28
CA MET A 60 2.01 -11.04 7.91
C MET A 60 1.81 -9.60 7.37
N PRO A 61 1.10 -8.68 8.06
CA PRO A 61 1.01 -7.28 7.65
C PRO A 61 2.37 -6.59 7.48
N LEU A 62 3.33 -6.86 8.36
CA LEU A 62 4.66 -6.24 8.31
C LEU A 62 5.47 -6.73 7.09
N VAL A 63 5.35 -8.01 6.74
CA VAL A 63 5.98 -8.58 5.54
C VAL A 63 5.41 -7.95 4.28
N LEU A 64 4.09 -7.76 4.22
CA LEU A 64 3.42 -7.07 3.10
C LEU A 64 3.91 -5.63 2.98
N LEU A 65 3.90 -4.87 4.09
CA LEU A 65 4.39 -3.50 4.12
C LEU A 65 5.85 -3.39 3.67
N LYS A 66 6.72 -4.30 4.13
CA LYS A 66 8.12 -4.36 3.70
C LYS A 66 8.22 -4.56 2.19
N LYS A 67 7.48 -5.51 1.63
CA LYS A 67 7.48 -5.79 0.18
C LYS A 67 7.06 -4.56 -0.62
N ASP A 68 6.09 -3.80 -0.15
CA ASP A 68 5.64 -2.58 -0.83
C ASP A 68 6.68 -1.46 -0.74
N LEU A 69 7.36 -1.31 0.39
CA LEU A 69 8.49 -0.38 0.52
C LEU A 69 9.64 -0.77 -0.42
N GLU A 70 9.96 -2.06 -0.54
CA GLU A 70 10.99 -2.55 -1.46
C GLU A 70 10.65 -2.25 -2.93
N LYS A 71 9.39 -2.43 -3.35
CA LYS A 71 8.92 -2.02 -4.68
C LYS A 71 9.10 -0.52 -4.89
N LYS A 72 8.70 0.32 -3.93
CA LYS A 72 8.83 1.78 -4.02
C LYS A 72 10.30 2.21 -4.15
N VAL A 73 11.19 1.63 -3.35
CA VAL A 73 12.63 1.90 -3.44
C VAL A 73 13.18 1.55 -4.82
N LYS A 74 12.74 0.43 -5.41
CA LYS A 74 13.13 0.04 -6.77
C LYS A 74 12.69 1.10 -7.80
N VAL A 75 11.42 1.50 -7.76
CA VAL A 75 10.87 2.54 -8.66
C VAL A 75 11.67 3.85 -8.56
N LEU A 76 11.94 4.32 -7.35
CA LEU A 76 12.72 5.55 -7.15
C LEU A 76 14.17 5.43 -7.66
N LYS A 77 14.80 4.26 -7.48
CA LYS A 77 16.13 3.99 -8.04
C LYS A 77 16.13 3.96 -9.57
N ASP A 78 15.04 3.52 -10.18
CA ASP A 78 14.91 3.52 -11.64
C ASP A 78 14.68 4.94 -12.16
N PHE A 79 13.89 5.77 -11.48
CA PHE A 79 13.78 7.21 -11.76
C PHE A 79 15.11 7.96 -11.64
N GLN A 80 15.99 7.59 -10.71
CA GLN A 80 17.32 8.17 -10.56
C GLN A 80 18.26 7.89 -11.75
N LYS A 81 18.00 6.83 -12.52
CA LYS A 81 18.81 6.47 -13.70
C LYS A 81 18.29 7.07 -15.00
N ILE A 82 17.18 7.81 -14.96
CA ILE A 82 16.64 8.45 -16.15
C ILE A 82 17.55 9.61 -16.52
N ASP A 83 18.31 9.44 -17.60
CA ASP A 83 19.11 10.51 -18.21
C ASP A 83 18.37 11.22 -19.35
N ASP A 84 17.27 10.61 -19.83
CA ASP A 84 16.50 11.01 -21.01
C ASP A 84 15.14 11.63 -20.65
N TYR A 85 15.15 12.72 -19.87
CA TYR A 85 13.93 13.48 -19.61
C TYR A 85 13.38 14.12 -20.89
N GLU A 86 12.07 14.30 -20.96
CA GLU A 86 11.34 14.98 -22.04
C GLU A 86 11.51 14.33 -23.44
N LYS A 87 11.99 13.08 -23.48
CA LYS A 87 12.00 12.22 -24.67
C LYS A 87 10.80 11.30 -24.66
N ILE A 88 10.11 11.24 -25.81
CA ILE A 88 8.99 10.32 -26.02
C ILE A 88 9.56 8.92 -26.23
N LYS A 89 9.02 7.93 -25.53
CA LYS A 89 9.33 6.51 -25.66
C LYS A 89 8.05 5.75 -25.94
N ILE A 90 8.16 4.66 -26.70
CA ILE A 90 7.06 3.70 -26.84
C ILE A 90 7.36 2.53 -25.92
N GLU A 91 6.48 2.30 -24.97
CA GLU A 91 6.64 1.24 -23.97
C GLU A 91 5.44 0.31 -24.00
N LYS A 92 5.71 -0.99 -23.91
CA LYS A 92 4.66 -1.99 -23.72
C LYS A 92 4.30 -2.00 -22.23
N ILE A 93 3.05 -1.66 -21.92
CA ILE A 93 2.56 -1.62 -20.54
C ILE A 93 1.42 -2.61 -20.37
N ALA A 94 1.51 -3.42 -19.31
CA ALA A 94 0.50 -4.41 -18.95
C ALA A 94 -0.84 -3.77 -18.56
N ALA A 95 -1.89 -4.60 -18.57
CA ALA A 95 -3.20 -4.21 -18.09
C ALA A 95 -3.15 -3.86 -16.59
N ARG A 96 -3.88 -2.83 -16.17
CA ARG A 96 -3.83 -2.32 -14.78
C ARG A 96 -5.23 -1.92 -14.30
N LYS A 97 -5.61 -2.40 -13.11
CA LYS A 97 -6.87 -2.01 -12.46
C LYS A 97 -6.76 -0.61 -11.87
N ILE A 98 -7.83 0.17 -12.00
CA ILE A 98 -7.93 1.50 -11.40
C ILE A 98 -9.23 1.70 -10.63
N ILE A 99 -9.16 2.52 -9.60
CA ILE A 99 -10.32 3.21 -9.00
C ILE A 99 -10.23 4.69 -9.35
N PHE A 100 -11.36 5.33 -9.64
CA PHE A 100 -11.39 6.74 -10.01
C PHE A 100 -12.60 7.49 -9.45
N ILE A 101 -12.48 8.82 -9.43
CA ILE A 101 -13.58 9.76 -9.22
C ILE A 101 -13.74 10.61 -10.48
N GLU A 102 -14.99 10.81 -10.90
CA GLU A 102 -15.37 11.75 -11.96
C GLU A 102 -15.53 13.14 -11.36
N GLU A 103 -14.62 14.04 -11.72
CA GLU A 103 -14.62 15.42 -11.27
C GLU A 103 -13.83 16.27 -12.27
N SER A 104 -14.42 17.38 -12.71
CA SER A 104 -13.70 18.33 -13.55
C SER A 104 -12.67 19.09 -12.70
N MET A 105 -11.41 19.09 -13.15
CA MET A 105 -10.29 19.69 -12.43
C MET A 105 -9.39 20.42 -13.42
N SER A 106 -8.98 21.63 -13.07
CA SER A 106 -8.06 22.45 -13.87
C SER A 106 -6.89 23.01 -13.05
N LYS A 107 -7.02 22.99 -11.72
CA LYS A 107 -6.02 23.49 -10.79
C LYS A 107 -5.43 22.39 -9.93
N GLU A 108 -4.22 22.59 -9.46
CA GLU A 108 -3.53 21.66 -8.57
C GLU A 108 -4.32 21.41 -7.29
N GLU A 109 -4.95 22.45 -6.70
CA GLU A 109 -5.75 22.27 -5.48
C GLU A 109 -7.03 21.44 -5.71
N GLU A 110 -7.59 21.48 -6.93
CA GLU A 110 -8.76 20.69 -7.31
C GLU A 110 -8.38 19.21 -7.47
N VAL A 111 -7.22 18.95 -8.08
CA VAL A 111 -6.63 17.60 -8.20
C VAL A 111 -6.33 17.02 -6.82
N ASP A 112 -5.70 17.78 -5.93
CA ASP A 112 -5.43 17.38 -4.55
C ASP A 112 -6.71 17.05 -3.78
N LEU A 113 -7.75 17.87 -3.96
CA LEU A 113 -9.05 17.62 -3.34
C LEU A 113 -9.70 16.34 -3.87
N ALA A 114 -9.64 16.09 -5.17
CA ALA A 114 -10.16 14.87 -5.78
C ALA A 114 -9.46 13.62 -5.25
N PHE A 115 -8.12 13.65 -5.11
CA PHE A 115 -7.38 12.54 -4.51
C PHE A 115 -7.78 12.31 -3.05
N ARG A 116 -7.96 13.35 -2.23
CA ARG A 116 -8.45 13.20 -0.85
C ARG A 116 -9.85 12.60 -0.78
N LYS A 117 -10.75 12.98 -1.69
CA LYS A 117 -12.08 12.39 -1.79
C LYS A 117 -12.01 10.92 -2.20
N LEU A 118 -11.15 10.58 -3.16
CA LEU A 118 -10.95 9.21 -3.64
C LEU A 118 -10.37 8.32 -2.51
N GLU A 119 -9.44 8.86 -1.72
CA GLU A 119 -8.91 8.17 -0.53
C GLU A 119 -9.97 7.93 0.54
N ALA A 120 -10.81 8.93 0.83
CA ALA A 120 -11.86 8.80 1.84
C ALA A 120 -12.93 7.76 1.47
N ARG A 121 -13.10 7.43 0.18
CA ARG A 121 -14.04 6.39 -0.28
C ARG A 121 -13.49 4.97 -0.11
N ASN A 122 -12.19 4.80 0.14
CA ASN A 122 -11.58 3.50 0.26
C ASN A 122 -11.17 3.24 1.71
N ASP A 123 -11.94 2.37 2.40
CA ASP A 123 -11.69 1.93 3.79
C ASP A 123 -10.38 1.13 3.96
N SER A 124 -9.72 0.77 2.86
CA SER A 124 -8.44 0.06 2.91
C SER A 124 -7.31 1.01 3.31
N LYS A 125 -6.38 0.48 4.11
CA LYS A 125 -5.20 1.14 4.70
C LYS A 125 -4.18 1.64 3.66
N LEU A 126 -4.62 2.40 2.68
CA LEU A 126 -3.87 3.01 1.58
C LEU A 126 -3.02 4.22 2.02
N PHE A 127 -2.69 4.31 3.31
CA PHE A 127 -2.41 5.56 3.99
C PHE A 127 -0.93 5.97 4.07
N LEU A 128 -0.01 5.20 3.48
CA LEU A 128 1.40 5.41 3.79
C LEU A 128 2.19 5.81 2.54
N PHE A 129 2.18 7.12 2.35
CA PHE A 129 3.15 7.96 1.65
C PHE A 129 2.91 8.14 0.14
N ALA A 130 2.27 9.27 -0.19
CA ALA A 130 2.59 10.31 -1.21
C ALA A 130 3.13 9.94 -2.60
N ASN A 131 3.24 8.66 -2.94
CA ASN A 131 3.65 8.11 -4.22
C ASN A 131 2.82 6.83 -4.44
N LYS A 132 1.49 6.96 -4.49
CA LYS A 132 0.73 5.98 -5.24
C LYS A 132 1.04 6.26 -6.71
N ASP A 133 0.97 5.22 -7.53
CA ASP A 133 0.83 5.45 -8.96
C ASP A 133 -0.56 6.09 -9.12
N MET A 134 -0.58 7.43 -9.14
CA MET A 134 -1.76 8.27 -9.29
C MET A 134 -1.76 8.84 -10.69
N GLY A 135 -2.93 9.18 -11.20
CA GLY A 135 -3.01 9.91 -12.44
C GLY A 135 -4.32 10.64 -12.59
N VAL A 136 -4.37 11.44 -13.64
CA VAL A 136 -5.56 12.15 -14.09
C VAL A 136 -5.82 11.80 -15.56
N PHE A 137 -7.08 11.78 -15.96
CA PHE A 137 -7.46 11.73 -17.37
C PHE A 137 -7.77 13.14 -17.86
N ILE A 138 -7.20 13.52 -18.99
CA ILE A 138 -7.51 14.78 -19.67
C ILE A 138 -8.90 14.66 -20.27
N GLU A 139 -9.72 15.69 -20.10
CA GLU A 139 -11.06 15.76 -20.68
C GLU A 139 -10.99 15.71 -22.21
N GLU A 140 -11.78 14.82 -22.82
CA GLU A 140 -11.76 14.58 -24.27
C GLU A 140 -12.07 15.85 -25.09
N GLU A 141 -13.01 16.67 -24.63
CA GLU A 141 -13.36 17.93 -25.30
C GLU A 141 -12.23 18.95 -25.28
N SER A 142 -11.55 19.07 -24.14
CA SER A 142 -10.42 19.99 -23.97
C SER A 142 -9.21 19.52 -24.78
N MET A 143 -8.93 18.22 -24.75
CA MET A 143 -7.89 17.58 -25.57
C MET A 143 -8.07 17.89 -27.06
N LYS A 144 -9.31 17.79 -27.59
CA LYS A 144 -9.63 18.12 -28.99
C LYS A 144 -9.41 19.59 -29.35
N LYS A 145 -9.53 20.49 -28.36
CA LYS A 145 -9.27 21.94 -28.50
C LYS A 145 -7.79 22.28 -28.31
N GLY A 146 -6.95 21.29 -28.00
CA GLY A 146 -5.53 21.48 -27.71
C GLY A 146 -5.27 21.98 -26.29
N ASP A 147 -6.24 21.88 -25.37
CA ASP A 147 -6.06 22.18 -23.95
C ASP A 147 -5.89 20.88 -23.16
N TYR A 148 -4.69 20.64 -22.66
CA TYR A 148 -4.33 19.43 -21.92
C TYR A 148 -4.29 19.67 -20.40
N THR A 149 -4.80 20.81 -19.94
CA THR A 149 -4.78 21.22 -18.53
C THR A 149 -6.10 20.97 -17.80
N VAL A 150 -7.13 20.54 -18.53
CA VAL A 150 -8.44 20.19 -17.98
C VAL A 150 -8.56 18.67 -17.88
N TYR A 151 -8.90 18.20 -16.69
CA TYR A 151 -9.03 16.80 -16.35
C TYR A 151 -10.47 16.44 -16.00
N GLU A 152 -10.90 15.22 -16.33
CA GLU A 152 -12.25 14.70 -16.04
C GLU A 152 -12.27 13.63 -14.93
N ASN A 153 -11.11 13.06 -14.62
CA ASN A 153 -10.98 12.04 -13.59
C ASN A 153 -9.65 12.13 -12.85
N ALA A 154 -9.67 11.77 -11.57
CA ALA A 154 -8.50 11.41 -10.78
C ALA A 154 -8.57 9.92 -10.41
N PHE A 155 -7.46 9.20 -10.52
CA PHE A 155 -7.44 7.75 -10.31
C PHE A 155 -6.23 7.25 -9.53
N PHE A 156 -6.40 6.07 -8.91
CA PHE A 156 -5.33 5.26 -8.34
C PHE A 156 -5.26 3.91 -9.03
N PHE A 157 -4.05 3.40 -9.25
CA PHE A 157 -3.87 1.99 -9.53
C PHE A 157 -4.13 1.15 -8.27
N VAL A 158 -4.70 -0.03 -8.45
CA VAL A 158 -4.92 -1.03 -7.39
C VAL A 158 -4.30 -2.36 -7.79
N ASP A 159 -3.97 -3.19 -6.81
CA ASP A 159 -3.41 -4.52 -7.06
C ASP A 159 -4.34 -5.39 -7.92
N ASP A 160 -3.77 -6.31 -8.69
CA ASP A 160 -4.52 -7.22 -9.56
C ASP A 160 -5.52 -8.10 -8.79
N ASN A 161 -5.28 -8.32 -7.50
CA ASN A 161 -6.16 -9.09 -6.62
C ASN A 161 -7.28 -8.23 -5.98
N GLU A 162 -7.30 -6.91 -6.20
CA GLU A 162 -8.34 -6.04 -5.66
C GLU A 162 -9.68 -6.34 -6.35
N GLU A 163 -10.69 -6.64 -5.54
CA GLU A 163 -12.04 -6.94 -6.03
C GLU A 163 -12.83 -5.65 -6.32
N LYS A 164 -12.54 -4.58 -5.56
CA LYS A 164 -13.21 -3.28 -5.71
C LYS A 164 -12.40 -2.38 -6.63
N TYR A 165 -12.75 -2.36 -7.91
CA TYR A 165 -12.17 -1.46 -8.92
C TYR A 165 -13.26 -0.90 -9.85
N ASN A 166 -12.98 0.24 -10.49
CA ASN A 166 -13.92 0.85 -11.45
C ASN A 166 -13.73 0.29 -12.86
N THR A 167 -12.49 0.21 -13.33
CA THR A 167 -12.18 -0.29 -14.68
C THR A 167 -10.74 -0.82 -14.78
N ILE A 168 -10.39 -1.36 -15.94
CA ILE A 168 -9.06 -1.86 -16.29
C ILE A 168 -8.54 -1.03 -17.46
N LEU A 169 -7.39 -0.39 -17.28
CA LEU A 169 -6.62 0.16 -18.39
C LEU A 169 -6.02 -1.01 -19.18
N PRO A 170 -6.29 -1.14 -20.48
CA PRO A 170 -5.88 -2.29 -21.27
C PRO A 170 -4.36 -2.38 -21.41
N GLU A 171 -3.86 -3.59 -21.61
CA GLU A 171 -2.48 -3.80 -22.06
C GLU A 171 -2.30 -3.20 -23.46
N GLY A 172 -1.15 -2.59 -23.72
CA GLY A 172 -0.85 -2.02 -25.02
C GLY A 172 0.51 -1.36 -25.11
N TYR A 173 0.77 -0.75 -26.27
CA TYR A 173 1.89 0.15 -26.47
C TYR A 173 1.44 1.58 -26.19
N PHE A 174 2.16 2.27 -25.30
CA PHE A 174 1.86 3.63 -24.90
C PHE A 174 3.03 4.53 -25.25
N ALA A 175 2.72 5.74 -25.73
CA ALA A 175 3.69 6.83 -25.77
C ALA A 175 3.86 7.40 -24.37
N THR A 176 5.07 7.30 -23.82
CA THR A 176 5.40 7.76 -22.47
C THR A 176 6.46 8.86 -22.54
N LEU A 177 6.35 9.82 -21.62
CA LEU A 177 7.30 10.89 -21.44
C LEU A 177 7.42 11.20 -19.95
N VAL A 178 8.65 11.36 -19.47
CA VAL A 178 8.94 11.72 -18.08
C VAL A 178 9.63 13.07 -18.05
N TYR A 179 9.18 13.98 -17.20
CA TYR A 179 9.76 15.31 -17.04
C TYR A 179 9.91 15.70 -15.56
N LYS A 180 10.65 16.78 -15.30
CA LYS A 180 10.82 17.37 -13.97
C LYS A 180 10.23 18.78 -13.94
N GLY A 181 9.36 19.05 -12.97
CA GLY A 181 8.70 20.34 -12.77
C GLY A 181 7.27 20.15 -12.31
N GLY A 182 6.54 21.25 -12.14
CA GLY A 182 5.12 21.19 -11.84
C GLY A 182 4.27 21.00 -13.10
N TYR A 183 2.95 21.09 -12.94
CA TYR A 183 1.98 20.92 -14.01
C TYR A 183 2.07 22.00 -15.09
N GLU A 184 2.70 23.15 -14.82
CA GLU A 184 2.90 24.22 -15.80
C GLU A 184 3.68 23.79 -17.05
N LYS A 185 4.49 22.72 -16.95
CA LYS A 185 5.21 22.16 -18.08
C LYS A 185 4.41 21.13 -18.89
N SER A 186 3.27 20.68 -18.39
CA SER A 186 2.51 19.58 -18.99
C SER A 186 1.99 19.94 -20.39
N GLN A 187 1.40 21.13 -20.56
CA GLN A 187 0.81 21.60 -21.81
C GLN A 187 1.76 21.46 -23.03
N PRO A 188 2.95 22.10 -23.07
CA PRO A 188 3.84 21.98 -24.23
C PRO A 188 4.40 20.56 -24.43
N LEU A 189 4.47 19.75 -23.37
CA LEU A 189 4.93 18.36 -23.47
C LEU A 189 3.84 17.44 -24.06
N PHE A 190 2.57 17.67 -23.72
CA PHE A 190 1.44 16.97 -24.33
C PHE A 190 1.27 17.36 -25.80
N GLU A 191 1.43 18.64 -26.15
CA GLU A 191 1.46 19.09 -27.56
C GLU A 191 2.49 18.30 -28.37
N LYS A 192 3.72 18.21 -27.88
CA LYS A 192 4.81 17.41 -28.49
C LYS A 192 4.45 15.92 -28.60
N MET A 193 3.78 15.35 -27.59
CA MET A 193 3.33 13.96 -27.63
C MET A 193 2.23 13.74 -28.68
N MET A 194 1.29 14.67 -28.79
CA MET A 194 0.19 14.58 -29.75
C MET A 194 0.70 14.72 -31.19
N GLU A 195 1.65 15.62 -31.43
CA GLU A 195 2.35 15.72 -32.72
C GLU A 195 3.04 14.40 -33.10
N PHE A 196 3.67 13.71 -32.13
CA PHE A 196 4.32 12.43 -32.36
C PHE A 196 3.36 11.27 -32.62
N ILE A 197 2.16 11.29 -32.02
CA ILE A 197 1.16 10.22 -32.17
C ILE A 197 0.36 10.39 -33.47
N ILE A 198 0.07 11.63 -33.85
CA ILE A 198 -0.76 11.96 -35.02
C ILE A 198 0.09 12.08 -36.30
N GLY A 199 1.35 12.53 -36.17
CA GLY A 199 2.29 12.71 -37.29
C GLY A 199 2.90 11.40 -37.79
#